data_AF-A0A1F2TWN4-F1
#
_entry.id   AF-A0A1F2TWN4-F1
#
_cell.length_a   1.000
_cell.length_b   1.000
_cell.length_c   1.000
_cell.angle_alpha   90.00
_cell.angle_beta   90.00
_cell.angle_gamma   90.00
#
_symmetry.space_group_name_H-M   'P 1'
#
loop_
_entity.id
_entity.type
_entity.pdbx_description
1 polymer ?
#
loop_
_entity_poly.entity_id
_entity_poly.type
_entity_poly.pdbx_seq_one_letter_code
_entity_poly.pdbx_strand_id
1 'polypeptide(L)'
;MTRWKKYSFSALAMTVSLSGGAYGWMKYLLTTDDPFAVVNHPLQPLMLHLHVASAPAFLVLFGILLDSHVAERIGRDLPNRGSGLLSFGTILVMSVSGYALQIVTGDRAR
;
A
#
# COMPACT_ATOMS: atom_id res chain seq x y z
N MET A 1 -10.63 -19.03 4.81
CA MET A 1 -9.42 -18.32 5.25
C MET A 1 -9.12 -18.66 6.70
N THR A 2 -7.88 -19.01 7.02
CA THR A 2 -7.40 -19.17 8.39
C THR A 2 -7.34 -17.82 9.12
N ARG A 3 -7.54 -17.83 10.45
CA ARG A 3 -7.52 -16.61 11.28
C ARG A 3 -6.22 -15.83 11.16
N TRP A 4 -5.08 -16.53 11.08
CA TRP A 4 -3.76 -15.94 10.84
C TRP A 4 -3.71 -15.10 9.56
N LYS A 5 -4.08 -15.70 8.41
CA LYS A 5 -4.10 -15.00 7.11
C LYS A 5 -4.94 -13.72 7.16
N LYS A 6 -6.10 -13.77 7.83
CA LYS A 6 -6.97 -12.60 7.99
C LYS A 6 -6.30 -11.49 8.82
N TYR A 7 -5.81 -11.80 10.01
CA TYR A 7 -5.20 -10.79 10.89
C TYR A 7 -3.92 -10.20 10.30
N SER A 8 -3.03 -11.03 9.75
CA SER A 8 -1.81 -10.56 9.12
C SER A 8 -2.09 -9.69 7.89
N PHE A 9 -3.05 -10.08 7.05
CA PHE A 9 -3.46 -9.27 5.90
C PHE A 9 -4.04 -7.93 6.32
N SER A 10 -4.96 -7.92 7.29
CA SER A 10 -5.55 -6.69 7.81
C SER A 10 -4.52 -5.77 8.47
N ALA A 11 -3.60 -6.33 9.27
CA ALA A 11 -2.55 -5.56 9.91
C ALA A 11 -1.63 -4.90 8.87
N LEU A 12 -1.16 -5.65 7.87
CA LEU A 12 -0.32 -5.09 6.81
C LEU A 12 -1.06 -4.07 5.95
N ALA A 13 -2.32 -4.34 5.60
CA ALA A 13 -3.15 -3.40 4.84
C ALA A 13 -3.31 -2.07 5.60
N MET A 14 -3.57 -2.13 6.91
CA MET A 14 -3.64 -0.95 7.77
C MET A 14 -2.30 -0.21 7.83
N THR A 15 -1.20 -0.91 8.06
CA THR A 15 0.14 -0.31 8.10
C THR A 15 0.47 0.41 6.81
N VAL A 16 0.28 -0.24 5.65
CA VAL A 16 0.54 0.36 4.33
C VAL A 16 -0.36 1.57 4.09
N SER A 17 -1.65 1.46 4.37
CA SER A 17 -2.62 2.55 4.14
C SER A 17 -2.35 3.76 5.03
N LEU A 18 -2.12 3.54 6.33
CA LEU A 18 -1.87 4.62 7.30
C LEU A 18 -0.52 5.29 7.06
N SER A 19 0.54 4.51 6.81
CA SER A 19 1.87 5.07 6.52
C SER A 19 1.90 5.85 5.21
N GLY A 20 1.27 5.33 4.15
CA GLY A 20 1.19 5.99 2.85
C GLY A 20 0.36 7.27 2.89
N GLY A 21 -0.82 7.20 3.54
CA GLY A 21 -1.69 8.36 3.74
C GLY A 21 -1.03 9.44 4.58
N ALA A 22 -0.40 9.08 5.70
CA ALA A 22 0.34 10.01 6.55
C ALA A 22 1.54 10.64 5.81
N TYR A 23 2.30 9.85 5.04
CA TYR A 23 3.37 10.37 4.20
C TYR A 23 2.86 11.38 3.17
N GLY A 24 1.78 11.06 2.45
CA GLY A 24 1.17 11.95 1.47
C GLY A 24 0.67 13.25 2.10
N TRP A 25 -0.01 13.14 3.26
CA TRP A 25 -0.44 14.29 4.04
C TRP A 25 0.73 15.20 4.40
N MET A 26 1.79 14.64 5.01
CA MET A 26 2.97 15.43 5.41
C MET A 26 3.69 16.06 4.21
N LYS A 27 3.78 15.33 3.09
CA LYS A 27 4.50 15.80 1.91
C LYS A 27 3.78 16.93 1.16
N TYR A 28 2.46 16.85 1.04
CA TYR A 28 1.71 17.73 0.15
C TYR A 28 0.86 18.78 0.88
N LEU A 29 0.53 18.57 2.15
CA LEU A 29 -0.40 19.44 2.89
C LEU A 29 0.23 20.13 4.09
N LEU A 30 1.40 19.68 4.57
CA LEU A 30 2.17 20.42 5.56
C LEU A 30 3.21 21.31 4.88
N THR A 31 3.29 22.55 5.35
CA THR A 31 4.27 23.54 4.92
C THR A 31 5.27 23.80 6.03
N THR A 32 6.46 24.24 5.64
CA THR A 32 7.56 24.60 6.54
C THR A 32 7.96 26.04 6.25
N ASP A 33 8.25 26.81 7.29
CA ASP A 33 8.66 28.22 7.16
C ASP A 33 10.12 28.33 6.69
N ASP A 34 10.89 27.24 6.77
CA ASP A 34 12.26 27.17 6.29
C ASP A 34 12.29 26.92 4.78
N PRO A 35 12.79 27.87 3.97
CA PRO A 35 12.86 27.73 2.52
C PRO A 35 13.85 26.64 2.04
N PHE A 36 14.70 26.12 2.92
CA PHE A 36 15.67 25.07 2.61
C PHE A 36 15.32 23.71 3.22
N ALA A 37 14.15 23.59 3.84
CA ALA A 37 13.75 22.34 4.49
C ALA A 37 13.54 21.22 3.46
N VAL A 38 14.23 20.11 3.69
CA VAL A 38 14.16 18.89 2.86
C VAL A 38 12.89 18.07 3.16
N VAL A 39 12.37 18.19 4.38
CA VAL A 39 11.16 17.51 4.85
C VAL A 39 10.24 18.52 5.54
N ASN A 40 8.94 18.38 5.33
CA ASN A 40 7.96 19.29 5.93
C ASN A 40 7.60 18.87 7.37
N HIS A 41 7.81 17.61 7.73
CA HIS A 41 7.50 17.09 9.06
C HIS A 41 8.53 16.04 9.52
N PRO A 42 8.93 16.02 10.80
CA PRO A 42 9.95 15.10 11.31
C PRO A 42 9.63 13.60 11.10
N LEU A 43 8.34 13.23 11.11
CA LEU A 43 7.90 11.85 10.89
C LEU A 43 7.78 11.45 9.41
N GLN A 44 7.97 12.37 8.46
CA GLN A 44 7.83 12.10 7.03
C GLN A 44 8.75 10.95 6.55
N PRO A 45 10.04 10.89 6.92
CA PRO A 45 10.91 9.77 6.52
C PRO A 45 10.47 8.44 7.14
N LEU A 46 10.04 8.45 8.40
CA LEU A 46 9.59 7.26 9.09
C LEU A 46 8.36 6.64 8.41
N MET A 47 7.37 7.47 8.06
CA MET A 47 6.18 6.98 7.36
C MET A 47 6.52 6.42 5.98
N LEU A 48 7.45 7.04 5.25
CA LEU A 48 7.93 6.50 3.98
C LEU A 48 8.62 5.13 4.15
N HIS A 49 9.52 5.00 5.12
CA HIS A 49 10.22 3.74 5.40
C HIS A 49 9.25 2.63 5.81
N LEU A 50 8.29 2.93 6.69
CA LEU A 50 7.26 1.97 7.08
C LEU A 50 6.43 1.52 5.88
N HIS A 51 6.04 2.44 5.00
CA HIS A 51 5.27 2.11 3.80
C HIS A 51 6.05 1.19 2.85
N VAL A 52 7.27 1.60 2.49
CA VAL A 52 8.11 0.85 1.54
C VAL A 52 8.55 -0.51 2.11
N ALA A 53 8.79 -0.63 3.41
CA ALA A 53 9.13 -1.90 4.04
C ALA A 53 7.93 -2.86 4.15
N SER A 54 6.73 -2.35 4.43
CA SER A 54 5.54 -3.18 4.63
C SER A 54 4.83 -3.57 3.32
N ALA A 55 4.92 -2.74 2.27
CA ALA A 55 4.23 -2.99 1.01
C ALA A 55 4.62 -4.31 0.32
N PRO A 56 5.90 -4.74 0.24
CA PRO A 56 6.26 -6.04 -0.33
C PRO A 56 5.65 -7.22 0.44
N ALA A 57 5.71 -7.18 1.78
CA ALA A 57 5.12 -8.22 2.61
C ALA A 57 3.60 -8.30 2.42
N PHE A 58 2.94 -7.15 2.28
CA PHE A 58 1.51 -7.06 1.98
C PHE A 58 1.18 -7.71 0.62
N LEU A 59 1.96 -7.41 -0.43
CA LEU A 59 1.74 -7.98 -1.77
C LEU A 59 1.98 -9.48 -1.84
N VAL A 60 2.96 -10.01 -1.10
CA VAL A 60 3.18 -11.46 -0.98
C VAL A 60 1.97 -12.13 -0.33
N LEU A 61 1.48 -11.60 0.81
CA LEU A 61 0.28 -12.15 1.44
C LEU A 61 -0.95 -12.02 0.53
N PHE A 62 -1.09 -10.91 -0.20
CA PHE A 62 -2.15 -10.73 -1.19
C PHE A 62 -2.09 -11.80 -2.29
N GLY A 63 -0.90 -12.12 -2.82
CA GLY A 63 -0.72 -13.19 -3.80
C GLY A 63 -1.15 -14.57 -3.27
N ILE A 64 -0.74 -14.92 -2.05
CA ILE A 64 -1.17 -16.16 -1.37
C ILE A 64 -2.69 -16.19 -1.18
N LEU A 65 -3.30 -15.03 -0.89
CA LEU A 65 -4.74 -14.88 -0.73
C LEU A 65 -5.48 -15.03 -2.06
N LEU A 66 -4.94 -14.45 -3.13
CA LEU A 66 -5.51 -14.51 -4.47
C LEU A 66 -5.58 -15.97 -4.95
N ASP A 67 -4.49 -16.71 -4.78
CA ASP A 67 -4.39 -18.13 -5.11
C ASP A 67 -5.34 -18.99 -4.26
N SER A 68 -5.20 -18.93 -2.93
CA SER A 68 -5.95 -19.82 -2.02
C SER A 68 -7.40 -19.40 -1.72
N HIS A 69 -7.86 -18.25 -2.21
CA HIS A 69 -9.20 -17.75 -1.89
C HIS A 69 -9.98 -17.27 -3.10
N VAL A 70 -9.35 -16.51 -3.99
CA VAL A 70 -10.04 -15.95 -5.15
C VAL A 70 -10.16 -17.00 -6.24
N ALA A 71 -9.07 -17.71 -6.58
CA ALA A 71 -9.08 -18.72 -7.64
C ALA A 71 -10.12 -19.83 -7.42
N GLU A 72 -10.26 -20.33 -6.19
CA GLU A 72 -11.26 -21.35 -5.81
C GLU A 72 -12.72 -20.86 -5.88
N ARG A 73 -12.93 -19.55 -6.02
CA ARG A 73 -14.24 -18.89 -5.96
C ARG A 73 -14.64 -18.24 -7.27
N ILE A 74 -13.78 -18.27 -8.29
CA ILE A 74 -14.10 -17.85 -9.66
C ILE A 74 -15.28 -18.70 -10.17
N GLY A 75 -16.27 -18.06 -10.79
CA GLY A 75 -17.46 -18.73 -11.33
C GLY A 75 -18.59 -19.02 -10.34
N ARG A 76 -18.39 -18.83 -9.03
CA ARG A 76 -19.46 -18.99 -8.02
C ARG A 76 -20.11 -17.64 -7.68
N ASP A 77 -21.43 -17.56 -7.75
CA ASP A 77 -22.14 -16.36 -7.29
C ASP A 77 -22.09 -16.29 -5.76
N LEU A 78 -21.41 -15.26 -5.26
CA LEU A 78 -21.07 -15.13 -3.85
C LEU A 78 -21.47 -13.73 -3.38
N PRO A 79 -22.03 -13.60 -2.17
CA PRO A 79 -22.24 -12.30 -1.56
C PRO A 79 -20.89 -11.58 -1.40
N ASN A 80 -20.89 -10.25 -1.52
CA ASN A 80 -19.72 -9.36 -1.37
C ASN A 80 -18.67 -9.39 -2.50
N ARG A 81 -19.03 -9.76 -3.73
CA ARG A 81 -18.14 -9.61 -4.90
C ARG A 81 -17.68 -8.17 -5.14
N GLY A 82 -18.57 -7.19 -4.90
CA GLY A 82 -18.27 -5.77 -5.10
C GLY A 82 -17.14 -5.26 -4.21
N SER A 83 -17.11 -5.62 -2.93
CA SER A 83 -16.03 -5.19 -2.02
C SER A 83 -14.70 -5.89 -2.35
N GLY A 84 -14.75 -7.14 -2.82
CA GLY A 84 -13.56 -7.85 -3.34
C GLY A 84 -12.97 -7.18 -4.58
N LEU A 85 -13.81 -6.81 -5.55
CA LEU A 85 -13.41 -6.07 -6.77
C LEU A 85 -12.83 -4.69 -6.43
N LEU A 86 -13.48 -3.96 -5.52
CA LEU A 86 -12.98 -2.67 -5.04
C LEU A 86 -11.59 -2.81 -4.40
N SER A 87 -11.42 -3.80 -3.51
CA SER A 87 -10.13 -4.06 -2.86
C SER A 87 -9.05 -4.45 -3.86
N PHE A 88 -9.39 -5.29 -4.84
CA PHE A 88 -8.48 -5.67 -5.92
C PHE A 88 -8.05 -4.45 -6.74
N GLY A 89 -9.02 -3.61 -7.14
CA GLY A 89 -8.77 -2.39 -7.91
C GLY A 89 -7.87 -1.40 -7.16
N THR A 90 -8.12 -1.16 -5.87
CA THR A 90 -7.30 -0.24 -5.07
C THR A 90 -5.87 -0.75 -4.87
N ILE A 91 -5.69 -2.06 -4.61
CA ILE A 91 -4.37 -2.68 -4.51
C ILE A 91 -3.63 -2.55 -5.84
N LEU A 92 -4.30 -2.83 -6.96
CA LEU A 92 -3.70 -2.72 -8.30
C LEU A 92 -3.23 -1.29 -8.59
N VAL A 93 -4.08 -0.29 -8.37
CA VAL A 93 -3.74 1.13 -8.56
C VAL A 93 -2.56 1.54 -7.68
N MET A 94 -2.58 1.15 -6.41
CA MET A 94 -1.48 1.41 -5.47
C MET A 94 -0.16 0.79 -5.95
N SER A 95 -0.16 -0.49 -6.35
CA SER A 95 1.05 -1.18 -6.79
C SER A 95 1.62 -0.60 -8.08
N VAL A 96 0.77 -0.34 -9.08
CA VAL A 96 1.19 0.20 -10.37
C VAL A 96 1.75 1.61 -10.21
N SER A 97 1.07 2.47 -9.44
CA SER A 97 1.56 3.84 -9.18
C SER A 97 2.87 3.84 -8.38
N GLY A 98 3.00 2.97 -7.38
CA GLY A 98 4.25 2.81 -6.62
C GLY A 98 5.43 2.38 -7.50
N TYR A 99 5.21 1.41 -8.38
CA TYR A 99 6.24 0.97 -9.33
C TYR A 99 6.58 2.04 -10.38
N ALA A 100 5.57 2.75 -10.90
CA ALA A 100 5.78 3.86 -11.83
C ALA A 100 6.62 4.98 -11.20
N LEU A 101 6.40 5.29 -9.91
CA LEU A 101 7.24 6.24 -9.18
C LEU A 101 8.70 5.76 -9.11
N GLN A 102 8.94 4.47 -8.87
CA GLN A 102 10.31 3.93 -8.87
C GLN A 102 10.99 4.05 -10.22
N ILE A 103 10.27 3.86 -11.34
CA ILE A 103 10.83 4.05 -12.68
C ILE A 103 11.14 5.53 -12.92
N VAL A 104 10.16 6.41 -12.71
CA VAL A 104 10.28 7.85 -13.03
C VAL A 104 11.32 8.56 -12.14
N THR A 105 11.54 8.09 -10.92
CA THR A 105 12.51 8.66 -9.98
C THR A 105 13.84 7.91 -9.94
N GLY A 106 13.86 6.63 -10.28
CA GLY A 106 15.04 5.76 -10.20
C GLY A 106 16.17 6.18 -11.14
N ASP A 107 15.83 6.73 -12.31
CA ASP A 107 16.82 7.24 -13.27
C ASP A 107 17.53 8.52 -12.80
N ARG A 108 16.98 9.25 -11.82
CA ARG A 108 17.62 10.47 -11.27
C ARG A 108 18.74 10.17 -10.27
N ALA A 109 18.90 8.92 -9.84
CA ALA A 109 19.87 8.49 -8.83
C ALA A 109 21.07 7.71 -9.41
N ARG A 110 21.18 7.59 -10.74
CA ARG A 110 22.35 7.11 -11.48
C ARG A 110 23.05 8.26 -12.18
#